data_AF-A0A353V7Y6-F1
#
_entry.id   AF-A0A353V7Y6-F1
#
_cell.length_a   1.000
_cell.length_b   1.000
_cell.length_c   1.000
_cell.angle_alpha   90.00
_cell.angle_beta   90.00
_cell.angle_gamma   90.00
#
_symmetry.space_group_name_H-M   'P 1'
#
loop_
_entity.id
_entity.type
_entity.pdbx_description
1 polymer ?
#
loop_
_entity_poly.entity_id
_entity_poly.type
_entity_poly.pdbx_seq_one_letter_code
_entity_poly.pdbx_strand_id
1 'polypeptide(L)'
;MLVLGISETHCATAAVLRDGAVVGCASEERFSRLKNDAGYPRCAIDALLRELDLAPARIDQVVLAGRRIPSYDWMNRVMRDPAYVRQYYGVRLDAPRRGLAGRARKLGARLGLLDPAPGKAPLTDAERRGLVAAHLGLDAGRVAIVDHHACHAAAAYLGSPFGGAPALVLTNDNSGDGLCATVS
;
A
#
# COMPACT_ATOMS: atom_id res chain seq x y z
N MET A 1 12.57 -2.10 -21.35
CA MET A 1 11.42 -1.64 -20.56
C MET A 1 11.85 -1.38 -19.13
N LEU A 2 11.59 -0.19 -18.62
CA LEU A 2 11.88 0.24 -17.25
C LEU A 2 10.57 0.45 -16.49
N VAL A 3 10.37 -0.31 -15.40
CA VAL A 3 9.14 -0.28 -14.60
C VAL A 3 9.47 0.10 -13.16
N LEU A 4 8.69 1.03 -12.60
CA LEU A 4 8.72 1.35 -11.19
C LEU A 4 7.52 0.69 -10.49
N GLY A 5 7.77 -0.34 -9.69
CA GLY A 5 6.77 -0.95 -8.81
C GLY A 5 6.72 -0.22 -7.47
N ILE A 6 5.51 0.01 -6.95
CA ILE A 6 5.28 0.74 -5.70
C ILE A 6 4.24 0.00 -4.86
N SER A 7 4.57 -0.27 -3.61
CA SER A 7 3.62 -0.60 -2.55
C SER A 7 3.47 0.61 -1.63
N GLU A 8 2.23 1.00 -1.37
CA GLU A 8 1.91 2.19 -0.55
C GLU A 8 1.27 1.83 0.80
N THR A 9 1.17 0.53 1.08
CA THR A 9 0.56 0.02 2.31
C THR A 9 1.59 -0.04 3.42
N HIS A 10 1.42 -0.92 4.41
CA HIS A 10 2.42 -1.14 5.44
C HIS A 10 3.77 -1.48 4.81
N CYS A 11 4.85 -0.91 5.37
CA CYS A 11 6.19 -1.04 4.78
C CYS A 11 6.25 -0.55 3.33
N ALA A 12 5.75 0.66 3.07
CA ALA A 12 5.82 1.34 1.79
C ALA A 12 7.20 1.16 1.14
N THR A 13 7.21 0.70 -0.10
CA THR A 13 8.42 0.22 -0.78
C THR A 13 8.33 0.51 -2.27
N ALA A 14 9.47 0.87 -2.86
CA ALA A 14 9.64 1.03 -4.30
C ALA A 14 10.64 0.00 -4.82
N ALA A 15 10.40 -0.51 -6.03
CA ALA A 15 11.31 -1.39 -6.74
C ALA A 15 11.41 -0.96 -8.21
N VAL A 16 12.62 -0.95 -8.75
CA VAL A 16 12.88 -0.65 -10.16
C VAL A 16 13.23 -1.94 -10.88
N LEU A 17 12.52 -2.21 -11.96
CA LEU A 17 12.75 -3.34 -12.85
C LEU A 17 13.25 -2.81 -14.20
N ARG A 18 14.27 -3.47 -14.76
CA ARG A 18 14.78 -3.26 -16.11
C ARG A 18 14.73 -4.59 -16.86
N ASP A 19 13.93 -4.63 -17.91
CA ASP A 19 13.78 -5.80 -18.80
C ASP A 19 13.45 -7.09 -18.02
N GLY A 20 12.54 -6.97 -17.05
CA GLY A 20 12.09 -8.08 -16.20
C GLY A 20 12.98 -8.38 -14.98
N ALA A 21 14.19 -7.83 -14.92
CA ALA A 21 15.08 -7.99 -13.77
C ALA A 21 14.90 -6.86 -12.74
N VAL A 22 14.84 -7.21 -11.46
CA VAL A 22 14.87 -6.20 -10.38
C VAL A 22 16.29 -5.65 -10.26
N VAL A 23 16.45 -4.36 -10.50
CA VAL A 23 17.76 -3.66 -10.43
C VAL A 23 17.92 -2.81 -9.18
N GLY A 24 16.83 -2.58 -8.44
CA GLY A 24 16.88 -1.89 -7.15
C GLY A 24 15.55 -2.04 -6.39
N CYS A 25 15.62 -2.06 -5.05
CA CYS A 25 14.46 -2.12 -4.18
C CYS A 25 14.80 -1.45 -2.85
N ALA A 26 13.93 -0.53 -2.40
CA ALA A 26 14.14 0.21 -1.16
C ALA A 26 12.81 0.48 -0.46
N SER A 27 12.80 0.28 0.87
CA SER A 27 11.64 0.55 1.72
C SER A 27 11.75 1.92 2.39
N GLU A 28 10.65 2.65 2.41
CA GLU A 28 10.57 4.04 2.90
C GLU A 28 11.04 4.15 4.36
N GLU A 29 10.73 3.16 5.19
CA GLU A 29 11.12 3.13 6.61
C GLU A 29 12.64 3.23 6.84
N ARG A 30 13.46 2.89 5.85
CA ARG A 30 14.92 3.05 5.93
C ARG A 30 15.31 4.52 5.96
N PHE A 31 14.55 5.37 5.26
CA PHE A 31 14.74 6.81 5.13
C PHE A 31 13.91 7.59 6.14
N SER A 32 12.61 7.29 6.27
CA SER A 32 11.73 7.99 7.20
C SER A 32 12.06 7.69 8.66
N ARG A 33 12.75 6.57 8.92
CA ARG A 33 13.04 6.03 10.27
C ARG A 33 11.78 5.67 11.06
N LEU A 34 10.64 5.63 10.38
CA LEU A 34 9.38 5.23 10.95
C LEU A 34 9.13 3.75 10.58
N LYS A 35 9.35 2.84 11.52
CA LYS A 35 9.19 1.38 11.28
C LYS A 35 7.81 1.02 10.72
N ASN A 36 7.75 0.24 9.65
CA ASN A 36 6.56 -0.15 8.89
C ASN A 36 5.79 1.03 8.29
N ASP A 37 6.50 2.03 7.77
CA ASP A 37 5.86 3.22 7.23
C ASP A 37 4.83 2.93 6.17
N ALA A 38 3.64 3.51 6.32
CA ALA A 38 2.58 3.42 5.34
C ALA A 38 2.42 4.76 4.64
N GLY A 39 2.38 4.74 3.31
CA GLY A 39 2.46 5.98 2.55
C GLY A 39 3.00 5.78 1.15
N TYR A 40 3.03 6.88 0.40
CA TYR A 40 3.77 6.93 -0.85
C TYR A 40 5.29 6.95 -0.57
N PRO A 41 6.09 5.99 -1.07
CA PRO A 41 7.50 5.82 -0.72
C PRO A 41 8.41 6.82 -1.46
N ARG A 42 8.25 8.12 -1.16
CA ARG A 42 8.95 9.21 -1.84
C ARG A 42 10.47 9.11 -1.71
N CYS A 43 10.98 8.95 -0.48
CA CYS A 43 12.43 8.93 -0.25
C CYS A 43 13.08 7.70 -0.87
N ALA A 44 12.40 6.55 -0.81
CA ALA A 44 12.86 5.32 -1.45
C ALA A 44 12.92 5.46 -2.98
N ILE A 45 11.90 6.06 -3.61
CA ILE A 45 11.90 6.33 -5.05
C ILE A 45 13.07 7.25 -5.41
N ASP A 46 13.25 8.37 -4.70
CA ASP A 46 14.33 9.33 -4.97
C ASP A 46 15.71 8.71 -4.78
N ALA A 47 15.86 7.87 -3.76
CA ALA A 47 17.10 7.14 -3.51
C ALA A 47 17.44 6.19 -4.65
N LEU A 48 16.47 5.39 -5.10
CA LEU A 48 16.67 4.44 -6.20
C LEU A 48 16.98 5.14 -7.52
N LEU A 49 16.26 6.23 -7.85
CA LEU A 49 16.52 6.99 -9.07
C LEU A 49 17.93 7.59 -9.06
N ARG A 50 18.38 8.10 -7.92
CA ARG A 50 19.73 8.64 -7.76
C ARG A 50 20.79 7.54 -7.84
N GLU A 51 20.60 6.43 -7.14
CA GLU A 51 21.57 5.33 -7.09
C GLU A 51 21.74 4.64 -8.45
N LEU A 52 20.66 4.57 -9.24
CA LEU A 52 20.66 3.97 -10.57
C LEU A 52 20.96 4.97 -11.71
N ASP A 53 21.21 6.24 -11.38
CA ASP A 53 21.39 7.35 -12.33
C ASP A 53 20.26 7.42 -13.38
N LEU A 54 19.01 7.39 -12.90
CA LEU A 54 17.80 7.36 -13.71
C LEU A 54 17.02 8.65 -13.59
N ALA A 55 16.80 9.32 -14.73
CA ALA A 55 15.82 10.40 -14.82
C ALA A 55 14.39 9.82 -14.76
N PRO A 56 13.43 10.45 -14.03
CA PRO A 56 12.04 10.00 -13.95
C PRO A 56 11.39 9.77 -15.32
N ALA A 57 11.69 10.63 -16.31
CA ALA A 57 11.17 10.54 -17.67
C ALA A 57 11.54 9.23 -18.40
N ARG A 58 12.58 8.51 -17.95
CA ARG A 58 13.03 7.23 -18.51
C ARG A 58 12.24 6.03 -18.02
N ILE A 59 11.47 6.16 -16.95
CA ILE A 59 10.50 5.14 -16.55
C ILE A 59 9.55 4.98 -17.74
N ASP A 60 9.15 3.76 -18.08
CA ASP A 60 8.14 3.48 -19.11
C ASP A 60 6.76 3.36 -18.45
N GLN A 61 6.69 2.68 -17.31
CA GLN A 61 5.46 2.43 -16.58
C GLN A 61 5.67 2.46 -15.07
N VAL A 62 4.67 2.94 -14.32
CA VAL A 62 4.60 2.81 -12.86
C VAL A 62 3.49 1.83 -12.52
N VAL A 63 3.71 0.94 -11.56
CA VAL A 63 2.72 -0.04 -11.11
C VAL A 63 2.51 0.11 -9.61
N LEU A 64 1.27 0.41 -9.21
CA LEU A 64 0.85 0.45 -7.81
C LEU A 64 0.22 -0.89 -7.43
N ALA A 65 0.65 -1.45 -6.31
CA ALA A 65 0.09 -2.68 -5.76
C ALA A 65 -1.21 -2.40 -4.99
N GLY A 66 -2.22 -3.24 -5.23
CA GLY A 66 -3.53 -3.19 -4.59
C GLY A 66 -4.48 -2.16 -5.21
N ARG A 67 -5.71 -2.58 -5.51
CA ARG A 67 -6.80 -1.74 -6.05
C ARG A 67 -7.56 -0.98 -4.97
N ARG A 68 -7.53 -1.45 -3.72
CA ARG A 68 -8.21 -0.84 -2.58
C ARG A 68 -7.25 -0.78 -1.40
N ILE A 69 -6.73 0.41 -1.14
CA ILE A 69 -5.91 0.67 0.04
C ILE A 69 -6.63 1.66 0.97
N PRO A 70 -6.57 1.47 2.29
CA PRO A 70 -7.04 2.48 3.24
C PRO A 70 -6.13 3.71 3.20
N SER A 71 -6.57 4.82 3.81
CA SER A 71 -5.70 5.99 3.97
C SER A 71 -4.40 5.68 4.72
N TYR A 72 -3.34 6.39 4.36
CA TYR A 72 -2.03 6.25 5.01
C TYR A 72 -2.10 6.53 6.50
N ASP A 73 -2.86 7.56 6.92
CA ASP A 73 -3.06 7.91 8.33
C ASP A 73 -3.72 6.78 9.11
N TRP A 74 -4.73 6.15 8.52
CA TRP A 74 -5.39 5.02 9.17
C TRP A 74 -4.43 3.84 9.31
N MET A 75 -3.67 3.52 8.25
CA MET A 75 -2.72 2.42 8.27
C MET A 75 -1.61 2.65 9.30
N ASN A 76 -1.00 3.85 9.31
CA ASN A 76 0.01 4.20 10.30
C ASN A 76 -0.53 4.15 11.73
N ARG A 77 -1.78 4.56 11.96
CA ARG A 77 -2.42 4.44 13.27
C ARG A 77 -2.57 2.99 13.71
N VAL A 78 -3.01 2.11 12.82
CA VAL A 78 -3.11 0.67 13.10
C VAL A 78 -1.75 0.02 13.35
N MET A 79 -0.68 0.55 12.77
CA MET A 79 0.66 -0.02 12.93
C MET A 79 1.42 0.55 14.14
N ARG A 80 1.10 1.77 14.57
CA ARG A 80 1.97 2.53 15.50
C ARG A 80 1.30 2.99 16.78
N ASP A 81 -0.01 3.24 16.79
CA ASP A 81 -0.71 3.71 17.99
C ASP A 81 -1.09 2.49 18.87
N PRO A 82 -0.43 2.26 20.02
CA PRO A 82 -0.68 1.06 20.82
C PRO A 82 -2.10 1.03 21.40
N ALA A 83 -2.71 2.20 21.66
CA ALA A 83 -4.08 2.29 22.13
C ALA A 83 -5.05 1.89 21.00
N TYR A 84 -4.81 2.38 19.79
CA TYR A 84 -5.63 2.02 18.62
C TYR A 84 -5.43 0.56 18.21
N VAL A 85 -4.20 0.03 18.24
CA VAL A 85 -3.89 -1.40 18.01
C VAL A 85 -4.69 -2.29 18.95
N ARG A 86 -4.63 -2.01 20.26
CA ARG A 86 -5.41 -2.75 21.27
C ARG A 86 -6.90 -2.61 21.05
N GLN A 87 -7.36 -1.43 20.62
CA GLN A 87 -8.76 -1.22 20.28
C GLN A 87 -9.17 -2.01 19.04
N TYR A 88 -8.31 -2.10 18.03
CA TYR A 88 -8.62 -2.64 16.72
C TYR A 88 -8.49 -4.17 16.67
N TYR A 89 -7.38 -4.71 17.19
CA TYR A 89 -7.11 -6.16 17.24
C TYR A 89 -7.48 -6.82 18.57
N GLY A 90 -7.77 -6.04 19.61
CA GLY A 90 -8.05 -6.61 20.92
C GLY A 90 -9.38 -7.36 20.96
N VAL A 91 -9.31 -8.63 21.33
CA VAL A 91 -10.47 -9.43 21.72
C VAL A 91 -10.91 -8.98 23.11
N ARG A 92 -12.13 -8.44 23.24
CA ARG A 92 -12.70 -8.00 24.53
C ARG A 92 -14.06 -8.64 24.73
N LEU A 93 -14.35 -9.08 25.96
CA LEU A 93 -15.64 -9.68 26.34
C LEU A 93 -16.77 -8.64 26.43
N ASP A 94 -16.44 -7.34 26.51
CA ASP A 94 -17.39 -6.25 26.81
C ASP A 94 -18.02 -5.59 25.56
N ALA A 95 -18.32 -6.38 24.52
CA ALA A 95 -18.80 -5.92 23.22
C ALA A 95 -20.04 -4.97 23.21
N PRO A 96 -21.04 -5.06 24.13
CA PRO A 96 -22.29 -4.31 24.00
C PRO A 96 -22.15 -2.78 24.10
N ARG A 97 -21.21 -2.27 24.90
CA ARG A 97 -21.05 -0.82 25.16
C ARG A 97 -20.52 -0.05 23.94
N ARG A 98 -19.87 -0.75 23.00
CA ARG A 98 -19.21 -0.17 21.83
C ARG A 98 -20.21 0.29 20.75
N GLY A 99 -21.32 -0.43 20.60
CA GLY A 99 -22.35 -0.11 19.59
C GLY A 99 -23.06 1.22 19.88
N LEU A 100 -23.39 1.48 21.15
CA LEU A 100 -24.02 2.73 21.57
C LEU A 100 -23.08 3.93 21.43
N ALA A 101 -21.83 3.81 21.88
CA ALA A 101 -20.82 4.85 21.73
C ALA A 101 -20.53 5.17 20.25
N GLY A 102 -20.46 4.15 19.39
CA GLY A 102 -20.28 4.33 17.95
C GLY A 102 -21.45 5.06 17.28
N ARG A 103 -22.70 4.73 17.66
CA ARG A 103 -23.90 5.43 17.18
C ARG A 103 -23.96 6.88 17.66
N ALA A 104 -23.66 7.13 18.93
CA ALA A 104 -23.61 8.48 19.50
C ALA A 104 -22.56 9.35 18.80
N ARG A 105 -21.36 8.82 18.54
CA ARG A 105 -20.32 9.53 17.78
C ARG A 105 -20.74 9.80 16.35
N LYS A 106 -21.36 8.83 15.67
CA LYS A 106 -21.86 9.02 14.28
C LYS A 106 -22.92 10.12 14.21
N LEU A 107 -23.83 10.15 15.18
CA LEU A 107 -24.84 11.21 15.28
C LEU A 107 -24.20 12.57 15.59
N GLY A 108 -23.29 12.64 16.56
CA GLY A 108 -22.57 13.87 16.89
C GLY A 108 -21.77 14.42 15.70
N ALA A 109 -21.11 13.56 14.91
CA ALA A 109 -20.44 13.97 13.69
C ALA A 109 -21.41 14.48 12.62
N ARG A 110 -22.58 13.84 12.47
CA ARG A 110 -23.63 14.31 11.56
C ARG A 110 -24.21 15.67 11.98
N LEU A 111 -24.17 15.98 13.26
CA LEU A 111 -24.63 17.25 13.84
C LEU A 111 -23.51 18.31 13.95
N GLY A 112 -22.28 18.01 13.53
CA GLY A 112 -21.13 18.92 13.67
C GLY A 112 -20.63 19.12 15.11
N LEU A 113 -21.05 18.26 16.04
CA LEU A 113 -20.68 18.34 17.46
C LEU A 113 -19.45 17.50 17.83
N LEU A 114 -19.06 16.55 16.97
CA LEU A 114 -17.91 15.67 17.17
C LEU A 114 -17.19 15.46 15.84
N ASP A 115 -15.88 15.23 15.89
CA ASP A 115 -15.16 14.77 14.70
C ASP A 115 -15.62 13.36 14.28
N PRO A 116 -15.73 13.09 12.97
CA PRO A 116 -15.96 11.74 12.49
C PRO A 116 -14.85 10.81 12.99
N ALA A 117 -15.22 9.55 13.25
CA ALA A 117 -14.21 8.56 13.61
C ALA A 117 -13.19 8.47 12.45
N PRO A 118 -11.88 8.48 12.74
CA PRO A 118 -10.84 8.31 11.73
C PRO A 118 -10.98 6.91 11.15
N GLY A 119 -11.69 6.83 10.03
CA GLY A 119 -12.09 5.59 9.39
C GLY A 119 -11.05 5.11 8.39
N LYS A 120 -11.31 3.93 7.82
CA LYS A 120 -10.54 3.32 6.73
C LYS A 120 -10.80 3.98 5.38
N ALA A 121 -11.10 5.28 5.33
CA ALA A 121 -11.49 5.95 4.09
C ALA A 121 -10.44 5.63 3.01
N PRO A 122 -10.82 4.91 1.93
CA PRO A 122 -9.83 4.44 0.98
C PRO A 122 -9.33 5.60 0.13
N LEU A 123 -8.06 5.52 -0.25
CA LEU A 123 -7.52 6.43 -1.26
C LEU A 123 -8.11 6.04 -2.62
N THR A 124 -8.54 7.04 -3.38
CA THR A 124 -9.02 6.85 -4.74
C THR A 124 -7.86 6.61 -5.70
N ASP A 125 -8.13 5.90 -6.80
CA ASP A 125 -7.14 5.70 -7.85
C ASP A 125 -6.63 7.03 -8.43
N ALA A 126 -7.50 8.04 -8.53
CA ALA A 126 -7.14 9.37 -9.01
C ALA A 126 -6.13 10.07 -8.09
N GLU A 127 -6.35 10.04 -6.77
CA GLU A 127 -5.42 10.60 -5.79
C GLU A 127 -4.05 9.91 -5.86
N ARG A 128 -4.05 8.58 -5.90
CA ARG A 128 -2.81 7.77 -5.95
C ARG A 128 -2.02 8.03 -7.24
N ARG A 129 -2.69 8.03 -8.39
CA ARG A 129 -2.09 8.40 -9.68
C ARG A 129 -1.57 9.84 -9.67
N GLY A 130 -2.33 10.76 -9.07
CA GLY A 130 -1.95 12.16 -8.91
C GLY A 130 -0.67 12.34 -8.10
N LEU A 131 -0.49 11.59 -7.00
CA LEU A 131 0.73 11.62 -6.19
C LEU A 131 1.97 11.19 -7.01
N VAL A 132 1.83 10.11 -7.79
CA VAL A 132 2.91 9.63 -8.68
C VAL A 132 3.22 10.65 -9.76
N ALA A 133 2.19 11.14 -10.46
CA ALA A 133 2.33 12.10 -11.55
C ALA A 133 2.99 13.40 -11.08
N ALA A 134 2.54 13.94 -9.95
CA ALA A 134 3.09 15.15 -9.35
C ALA A 134 4.54 14.96 -8.88
N HIS A 135 4.89 13.79 -8.35
CA HIS A 135 6.26 13.52 -7.92
C HIS A 135 7.22 13.36 -9.11
N LEU A 136 6.86 12.51 -10.07
CA LEU A 136 7.77 12.07 -11.12
C LEU A 136 7.69 12.94 -12.39
N GLY A 137 6.73 13.87 -12.46
CA GLY A 137 6.47 14.65 -13.67
C GLY A 137 6.02 13.78 -14.84
N LEU A 138 5.25 12.72 -14.56
CA LEU A 138 4.80 11.74 -15.54
C LEU A 138 3.29 11.84 -15.80
N ASP A 139 2.86 11.42 -16.98
CA ASP A 139 1.45 11.28 -17.30
C ASP A 139 0.78 10.22 -16.39
N ALA A 140 -0.40 10.55 -15.85
CA ALA A 140 -1.14 9.68 -14.93
C ALA A 140 -1.65 8.39 -15.61
N GLY A 141 -1.76 8.35 -16.94
CA GLY A 141 -2.07 7.18 -17.73
C GLY A 141 -0.93 6.15 -17.77
N ARG A 142 0.30 6.55 -17.45
CA ARG A 142 1.47 5.64 -17.33
C ARG A 142 1.51 4.89 -16.00
N VAL A 143 0.57 5.17 -15.10
CA VAL A 143 0.42 4.49 -13.81
C VAL A 143 -0.61 3.37 -13.98
N ALA A 144 -0.27 2.13 -13.67
CA ALA A 144 -1.21 1.03 -13.58
C ALA A 144 -1.45 0.68 -12.12
N ILE A 145 -2.65 0.19 -11.80
CA ILE A 145 -3.00 -0.29 -10.47
C ILE A 145 -3.40 -1.75 -10.61
N VAL A 146 -2.67 -2.63 -9.94
CA VAL A 146 -2.79 -4.08 -10.09
C VAL A 146 -3.35 -4.68 -8.81
N ASP A 147 -4.06 -5.80 -8.95
CA ASP A 147 -4.62 -6.55 -7.84
C ASP A 147 -3.54 -6.96 -6.83
N HIS A 148 -3.85 -6.82 -5.54
CA HIS A 148 -2.94 -7.06 -4.42
C HIS A 148 -2.43 -8.51 -4.38
N HIS A 149 -3.33 -9.48 -4.49
CA HIS A 149 -2.94 -10.89 -4.46
C HIS A 149 -2.23 -11.30 -5.74
N ALA A 150 -2.57 -10.73 -6.89
CA ALA A 150 -1.81 -10.92 -8.12
C ALA A 150 -0.37 -10.40 -7.98
N CYS A 151 -0.16 -9.26 -7.29
CA CYS A 151 1.20 -8.77 -6.98
C CYS A 151 1.97 -9.74 -6.08
N HIS A 152 1.34 -10.28 -5.03
CA HIS A 152 1.95 -11.31 -4.19
C HIS A 152 2.32 -12.57 -4.99
N ALA A 153 1.38 -13.07 -5.81
CA ALA A 153 1.59 -14.25 -6.63
C ALA A 153 2.72 -14.03 -7.65
N ALA A 154 2.75 -12.88 -8.33
CA ALA A 154 3.79 -12.54 -9.30
C ALA A 154 5.16 -12.42 -8.65
N ALA A 155 5.27 -11.76 -7.50
CA ALA A 155 6.54 -11.62 -6.78
C ALA A 155 7.09 -12.99 -6.35
N ALA A 156 6.22 -13.88 -5.86
CA ALA A 156 6.61 -15.23 -5.47
C ALA A 156 7.00 -16.08 -6.69
N TYR A 157 6.15 -16.14 -7.71
CA TYR A 157 6.34 -16.99 -8.88
C TYR A 157 7.53 -16.54 -9.74
N LEU A 158 7.63 -15.26 -10.06
CA LEU A 158 8.73 -14.75 -10.88
C LEU A 158 10.07 -14.74 -10.14
N GLY A 159 10.05 -14.68 -8.80
CA GLY A 159 11.23 -14.85 -7.96
C GLY A 159 11.60 -16.30 -7.65
N SER A 160 10.79 -17.26 -8.09
CA SER A 160 10.99 -18.68 -7.80
C SER A 160 11.90 -19.37 -8.83
N PRO A 161 12.46 -20.55 -8.50
CA PRO A 161 13.21 -21.36 -9.46
C PRO A 161 12.32 -22.05 -10.52
N PHE A 162 10.99 -21.85 -10.51
CA PHE A 162 10.09 -22.51 -11.46
C PHE A 162 10.29 -22.06 -12.91
N GLY A 163 10.97 -20.93 -13.15
CA GLY A 163 11.49 -20.59 -14.49
C GLY A 163 10.44 -20.51 -15.60
N GLY A 164 9.20 -20.15 -15.27
CA GLY A 164 8.09 -20.11 -16.22
C GLY A 164 7.32 -21.43 -16.38
N ALA A 165 7.70 -22.49 -15.66
CA ALA A 165 6.96 -23.74 -15.63
C ALA A 165 5.62 -23.56 -14.89
N PRO A 166 4.55 -24.26 -15.33
CA PRO A 166 3.26 -24.22 -14.66
C PRO A 166 3.40 -24.55 -13.17
N ALA A 167 2.91 -23.66 -12.32
CA ALA A 167 2.89 -23.82 -10.87
C ALA A 167 1.58 -23.26 -10.32
N LEU A 168 1.02 -23.95 -9.32
CA LEU A 168 -0.10 -23.45 -8.54
C LEU A 168 0.42 -22.49 -7.47
N VAL A 169 -0.10 -21.26 -7.44
CA VAL A 169 0.31 -20.24 -6.48
C VAL A 169 -0.80 -20.00 -5.48
N LEU A 170 -0.50 -20.22 -4.19
CA LEU A 170 -1.36 -19.86 -3.07
C LEU A 170 -0.85 -18.57 -2.43
N THR A 171 -1.71 -17.56 -2.33
CA THR A 171 -1.46 -16.38 -1.50
C THR A 171 -2.37 -16.44 -0.28
N ASN A 172 -1.84 -16.06 0.89
CA ASN A 172 -2.59 -16.02 2.14
C ASN A 172 -2.02 -14.91 3.02
N ASP A 173 -2.84 -13.90 3.32
CA ASP A 173 -2.47 -12.75 4.13
C ASP A 173 -3.65 -12.32 5.01
N ASN A 174 -3.53 -11.16 5.66
CA ASN A 174 -4.64 -10.64 6.47
C ASN A 174 -5.78 -10.13 5.58
N SER A 175 -5.48 -9.24 4.64
CA SER A 175 -6.45 -8.76 3.66
C SER A 175 -5.80 -7.93 2.55
N GLY A 176 -6.26 -8.11 1.32
CA GLY A 176 -6.02 -7.23 0.18
C GLY A 176 -7.18 -7.28 -0.81
N ASP A 177 -7.59 -6.12 -1.33
CA ASP A 177 -8.66 -6.00 -2.34
C ASP A 177 -10.00 -6.71 -2.00
N GLY A 178 -10.28 -6.91 -0.71
CA GLY A 178 -11.49 -7.57 -0.21
C GLY A 178 -11.38 -9.08 -0.06
N LEU A 179 -10.19 -9.64 -0.31
CA LEU A 179 -9.85 -11.05 -0.10
C LEU A 179 -8.81 -11.16 1.03
N CYS A 180 -8.57 -12.38 1.50
CA CYS A 180 -7.47 -12.74 2.40
C CYS A 180 -6.62 -13.89 1.87
N ALA A 181 -7.07 -14.56 0.79
CA ALA A 181 -6.34 -15.62 0.14
C ALA A 181 -6.82 -15.79 -1.31
N THR A 182 -5.92 -16.24 -2.18
CA THR A 182 -6.23 -16.66 -3.55
C THR A 182 -5.44 -17.91 -3.93
N VAL A 183 -5.99 -18.67 -4.88
CA VAL A 183 -5.30 -19.74 -5.58
C VAL A 183 -5.34 -19.41 -7.07
N SER A 184 -4.18 -19.39 -7.74
CA SER A 184 -4.04 -19.05 -9.16
C SER A 184 -3.07 -19.96 -9.89
#